data_AF-A0A1M5AC32-F1
#
_entry.id   AF-A0A1M5AC32-F1
#
_cell.length_a   1.000
_cell.length_b   1.000
_cell.length_c   1.000
_cell.angle_alpha   90.00
_cell.angle_beta   90.00
_cell.angle_gamma   90.00
#
_symmetry.space_group_name_H-M   'P 1'
#
loop_
_entity.id
_entity.type
_entity.pdbx_description
1 polymer ?
#
loop_
_entity_poly.entity_id
_entity_poly.type
_entity_poly.pdbx_seq_one_letter_code
_entity_poly.pdbx_strand_id
1 'polypeptide(L)'
;MNVERLHRVIFDFQNDLQKTNLLGNLQAVRENLQNIVNQPNQPAYQTNLVASIEELNKALHTSKYNSYTPMFKETIAEITNEMNFGEELKSEIDSIFASNIITPAKALEDIDKIVNEIIKIQTGITNTIGGLESLNIEKEELEPGTCELGYTIPRKYIDNKLVELKNEISELNFILNMFTEAVTGKTEDHKVKTISSSEFLLYVILGLQVADAVSKATERILNHYKQILEIKVLRNQLAEKGVPAKETASVEKYANGLMETEIKKIAKEIIDEHYNEEKGRKNEIENGLNIALNKLANRIDNGFSVEIRVEPLPKPKTEDKDEQYESNVELIKSIQKSANNIDYIEAKGKAILQLPESVEKN
;
A
#
# COMPACT_ATOMS: atom_id res chain seq x y z
N MET A 1 -11.41 -10.15 -8.16
CA MET A 1 -11.62 -9.16 -7.10
C MET A 1 -13.03 -9.32 -6.53
N ASN A 2 -13.21 -9.14 -5.22
CA ASN A 2 -14.54 -9.09 -4.59
C ASN A 2 -15.30 -7.84 -5.09
N VAL A 3 -16.60 -7.98 -5.41
CA VAL A 3 -17.36 -6.90 -6.08
C VAL A 3 -17.64 -5.72 -5.15
N GLU A 4 -17.89 -5.97 -3.87
CA GLU A 4 -18.08 -4.95 -2.83
C GLU A 4 -16.78 -4.15 -2.60
N ARG A 5 -15.62 -4.81 -2.73
CA ARG A 5 -14.30 -4.17 -2.69
C ARG A 5 -14.07 -3.29 -3.92
N LEU A 6 -14.34 -3.82 -5.12
CA LEU A 6 -14.26 -3.03 -6.35
C LEU A 6 -15.15 -1.79 -6.21
N HIS A 7 -16.39 -1.97 -5.75
CA HIS A 7 -17.33 -0.89 -5.49
C HIS A 7 -16.72 0.18 -4.58
N ARG A 8 -16.10 -0.24 -3.46
CA ARG A 8 -15.41 0.70 -2.58
C ARG A 8 -14.26 1.43 -3.27
N VAL A 9 -13.39 0.72 -4.00
CA VAL A 9 -12.23 1.34 -4.67
C VAL A 9 -12.69 2.40 -5.66
N ILE A 10 -13.65 2.09 -6.53
CA ILE A 10 -14.17 3.04 -7.52
C ILE A 10 -14.90 4.21 -6.86
N PHE A 11 -15.60 3.97 -5.74
CA PHE A 11 -16.30 5.01 -4.99
C PHE A 11 -15.31 5.98 -4.32
N ASP A 12 -14.29 5.45 -3.62
CA ASP A 12 -13.25 6.25 -3.00
C ASP A 12 -12.48 7.06 -4.04
N PHE A 13 -12.20 6.46 -5.20
CA PHE A 13 -11.52 7.13 -6.31
C PHE A 13 -12.39 8.22 -6.95
N GLN A 14 -13.67 7.96 -7.20
CA GLN A 14 -14.62 8.98 -7.69
C GLN A 14 -14.68 10.19 -6.74
N ASN A 15 -14.76 9.94 -5.43
CA ASN A 15 -14.77 11.00 -4.42
C ASN A 15 -13.48 11.83 -4.46
N ASP A 16 -12.33 11.21 -4.67
CA ASP A 16 -11.07 11.93 -4.81
C ASP A 16 -11.06 12.82 -6.06
N LEU A 17 -11.48 12.27 -7.20
CA LEU A 17 -11.59 13.03 -8.46
C LEU A 17 -12.54 14.23 -8.34
N GLN A 18 -13.66 14.07 -7.63
CA GLN A 18 -14.62 15.14 -7.36
C GLN A 18 -14.07 16.18 -6.38
N LYS A 19 -13.48 15.74 -5.27
CA LYS A 19 -12.94 16.62 -4.22
C LYS A 19 -11.78 17.48 -4.74
N THR A 20 -10.94 16.93 -5.61
CA THR A 20 -9.84 17.64 -6.27
C THR A 20 -10.30 18.49 -7.46
N ASN A 21 -11.54 18.35 -7.91
CA ASN A 21 -12.06 18.95 -9.14
C ASN A 21 -11.14 18.69 -10.34
N LEU A 22 -10.59 17.48 -10.46
CA LEU A 22 -9.54 17.18 -11.44
C LEU A 22 -9.97 17.53 -12.88
N LEU A 23 -11.18 17.09 -13.28
CA LEU A 23 -11.70 17.35 -14.62
C LEU A 23 -11.88 18.86 -14.88
N GLY A 24 -12.43 19.60 -13.92
CA GLY A 24 -12.63 21.04 -14.07
C GLY A 24 -11.30 21.79 -14.24
N ASN A 25 -10.27 21.41 -13.47
CA ASN A 25 -8.94 22.01 -13.58
C ASN A 25 -8.26 21.68 -14.92
N LEU A 26 -8.37 20.43 -15.39
CA LEU A 26 -7.86 20.04 -16.72
C LEU A 26 -8.59 20.77 -17.85
N GLN A 27 -9.90 20.94 -17.75
CA GLN A 27 -10.69 21.72 -18.72
C GLN A 27 -10.26 23.19 -18.75
N ALA A 28 -9.99 23.79 -17.59
CA ALA A 28 -9.48 25.16 -17.51
C ALA A 28 -8.10 25.31 -18.19
N VAL A 29 -7.18 24.36 -17.96
CA VAL A 29 -5.87 24.33 -18.64
C VAL A 29 -6.05 24.21 -20.14
N ARG A 30 -6.89 23.28 -20.61
CA ARG A 30 -7.22 23.09 -22.03
C ARG A 30 -7.77 24.38 -22.66
N GLU A 31 -8.75 25.02 -22.02
CA GLU A 31 -9.39 26.23 -22.53
C GLU A 31 -8.41 27.41 -22.60
N ASN A 32 -7.59 27.61 -21.56
CA ASN A 32 -6.56 28.65 -21.56
C ASN A 32 -5.47 28.38 -22.61
N LEU A 33 -5.07 27.14 -22.80
CA LEU A 33 -4.11 26.75 -23.84
C LEU A 33 -4.69 26.96 -25.24
N GLN A 34 -5.97 26.62 -25.46
CA GLN A 34 -6.69 26.91 -26.70
C GLN A 34 -6.75 28.42 -27.00
N ASN A 35 -6.92 29.27 -25.98
CA ASN A 35 -6.88 30.72 -26.14
C ASN A 35 -5.49 31.20 -26.59
N ILE A 36 -4.40 30.65 -26.05
CA ILE A 36 -3.03 30.96 -26.50
C ILE A 36 -2.81 30.52 -27.94
N VAL A 37 -3.28 29.33 -28.33
CA VAL A 37 -3.18 28.84 -29.72
C VAL A 37 -3.91 29.79 -30.67
N ASN A 38 -5.10 30.26 -30.30
CA ASN A 38 -5.92 31.14 -31.14
C ASN A 38 -5.40 32.59 -31.20
N GLN A 39 -4.82 33.09 -30.10
CA GLN A 39 -4.44 34.49 -29.92
C GLN A 39 -3.12 34.61 -29.12
N PRO A 40 -1.97 34.22 -29.69
CA PRO A 40 -0.70 34.12 -28.96
C PRO A 40 -0.11 35.46 -28.50
N ASN A 41 -0.61 36.56 -29.05
CA ASN A 41 -0.16 37.93 -28.76
C ASN A 41 -0.88 38.59 -27.56
N GLN A 42 -1.83 37.91 -26.91
CA GLN A 42 -2.55 38.43 -25.75
C GLN A 42 -1.88 37.96 -24.44
N PRO A 43 -1.20 38.84 -23.68
CA PRO A 43 -0.47 38.46 -22.47
C PRO A 43 -1.37 37.83 -21.38
N ALA A 44 -2.63 38.27 -21.30
CA ALA A 44 -3.58 37.76 -20.32
C ALA A 44 -3.81 36.25 -20.42
N TYR A 45 -3.78 35.66 -21.63
CA TYR A 45 -3.96 34.22 -21.79
C TYR A 45 -2.79 33.41 -21.25
N GLN A 46 -1.56 33.95 -21.30
CA GLN A 46 -0.40 33.32 -20.69
C GLN A 46 -0.51 33.33 -19.17
N THR A 47 -0.90 34.47 -18.58
CA THR A 47 -1.13 34.57 -17.13
C THR A 47 -2.22 33.61 -16.65
N ASN A 48 -3.32 33.51 -17.40
CA ASN A 48 -4.42 32.60 -17.05
C ASN A 48 -4.00 31.13 -17.16
N LEU A 49 -3.23 30.75 -18.20
CA LEU A 49 -2.72 29.39 -18.33
C LEU A 49 -1.85 29.02 -17.13
N VAL A 50 -0.89 29.86 -16.76
CA VAL A 50 -0.01 29.61 -15.60
C VAL A 50 -0.84 29.42 -14.33
N ALA A 51 -1.80 30.30 -14.07
CA ALA A 51 -2.69 30.17 -12.92
C ALA A 51 -3.47 28.83 -12.92
N SER A 52 -4.03 28.43 -14.07
CA SER A 52 -4.74 27.15 -14.17
C SER A 52 -3.84 25.92 -14.00
N ILE A 53 -2.57 26.00 -14.43
CA ILE A 53 -1.58 24.94 -14.20
C ILE A 53 -1.23 24.86 -12.71
N GLU A 54 -1.05 25.99 -12.03
CA GLU A 54 -0.78 26.02 -10.59
C GLU A 54 -1.93 25.41 -9.78
N GLU A 55 -3.18 25.73 -10.14
CA GLU A 55 -4.37 25.14 -9.51
C GLU A 55 -4.46 23.62 -9.76
N LEU A 56 -4.23 23.19 -11.00
CA LEU A 56 -4.18 21.76 -11.35
C LEU A 56 -3.07 21.04 -10.57
N ASN A 57 -1.87 21.60 -10.51
CA ASN A 57 -0.74 21.01 -9.79
C ASN A 57 -1.05 20.87 -8.28
N LYS A 58 -1.71 21.86 -7.69
CA LYS A 58 -2.18 21.80 -6.29
C LYS A 58 -3.20 20.68 -6.10
N ALA A 59 -4.14 20.52 -7.03
CA ALA A 59 -5.15 19.45 -6.97
C ALA A 59 -4.50 18.06 -7.09
N LEU A 60 -3.55 17.89 -8.02
CA LEU A 60 -2.81 16.64 -8.22
C LEU A 60 -1.93 16.29 -7.01
N HIS A 61 -1.28 17.29 -6.41
CA HIS A 61 -0.46 17.11 -5.20
C HIS A 61 -1.31 16.69 -3.99
N THR A 62 -2.50 17.27 -3.84
CA THR A 62 -3.39 17.02 -2.68
C THR A 62 -4.35 15.84 -2.87
N SER A 63 -4.29 15.16 -4.01
CA SER A 63 -5.08 13.98 -4.32
C SER A 63 -4.83 12.85 -3.32
N LYS A 64 -5.90 12.23 -2.83
CA LYS A 64 -5.86 11.04 -1.96
C LYS A 64 -5.29 9.84 -2.71
N TYR A 65 -5.33 9.83 -4.05
CA TYR A 65 -4.66 8.81 -4.86
C TYR A 65 -3.19 8.64 -4.48
N ASN A 66 -2.48 9.73 -4.16
CA ASN A 66 -1.07 9.68 -3.79
C ASN A 66 -0.82 8.81 -2.55
N SER A 67 -1.78 8.75 -1.62
CA SER A 67 -1.70 7.96 -0.37
C SER A 67 -2.51 6.67 -0.39
N TYR A 68 -3.06 6.27 -1.54
CA TYR A 68 -3.67 4.95 -1.67
C TYR A 68 -2.65 3.84 -1.53
N THR A 69 -3.10 2.71 -0.97
CA THR A 69 -2.28 1.51 -0.88
C THR A 69 -1.94 1.00 -2.29
N PRO A 70 -0.85 0.26 -2.45
CA PRO A 70 -0.46 -0.32 -3.73
C PRO A 70 -1.58 -1.12 -4.40
N MET A 71 -2.33 -1.95 -3.67
CA MET A 71 -3.45 -2.71 -4.23
C MET A 71 -4.57 -1.80 -4.75
N PHE A 72 -4.85 -0.69 -4.05
CA PHE A 72 -5.82 0.30 -4.53
C PHE A 72 -5.35 0.92 -5.84
N LYS A 73 -4.07 1.28 -5.94
CA LYS A 73 -3.49 1.84 -7.17
C LYS A 73 -3.48 0.81 -8.30
N GLU A 74 -3.13 -0.44 -8.04
CA GLU A 74 -3.17 -1.54 -9.02
C GLU A 74 -4.59 -1.76 -9.53
N THR A 75 -5.58 -1.84 -8.62
CA THR A 75 -6.99 -1.97 -9.00
C THR A 75 -7.45 -0.79 -9.87
N ILE A 76 -7.03 0.44 -9.52
CA ILE A 76 -7.35 1.63 -10.31
C ILE A 76 -6.68 1.54 -11.69
N ALA A 77 -5.40 1.17 -11.76
CA ALA A 77 -4.67 1.01 -13.01
C ALA A 77 -5.33 -0.04 -13.93
N GLU A 78 -5.78 -1.17 -13.39
CA GLU A 78 -6.50 -2.19 -14.16
C GLU A 78 -7.78 -1.65 -14.81
N ILE A 79 -8.59 -0.88 -14.05
CA ILE A 79 -9.87 -0.37 -14.55
C ILE A 79 -9.73 0.90 -15.41
N THR A 80 -8.62 1.63 -15.28
CA THR A 80 -8.34 2.85 -16.06
C THR A 80 -7.40 2.60 -17.23
N ASN A 81 -6.99 1.36 -17.47
CA ASN A 81 -6.03 1.00 -18.51
C ASN A 81 -4.70 1.76 -18.33
N GLU A 82 -4.14 1.67 -17.12
CA GLU A 82 -2.84 2.22 -16.71
C GLU A 82 -2.72 3.74 -16.84
N MET A 83 -3.84 4.47 -16.73
CA MET A 83 -3.78 5.93 -16.72
C MET A 83 -3.11 6.45 -15.45
N ASN A 84 -2.23 7.44 -15.59
CA ASN A 84 -1.57 8.11 -14.47
C ASN A 84 -2.54 9.02 -13.71
N PHE A 85 -2.37 9.11 -12.39
CA PHE A 85 -3.12 10.03 -11.50
C PHE A 85 -2.18 10.67 -10.47
N GLY A 86 -2.65 11.72 -9.79
CA GLY A 86 -1.87 12.40 -8.76
C GLY A 86 -0.54 12.95 -9.29
N GLU A 87 0.56 12.68 -8.58
CA GLU A 87 1.90 13.16 -8.94
C GLU A 87 2.42 12.63 -10.29
N GLU A 88 1.98 11.43 -10.71
CA GLU A 88 2.39 10.85 -11.98
C GLU A 88 1.75 11.61 -13.15
N LEU A 89 0.46 11.92 -13.04
CA LEU A 89 -0.23 12.75 -14.03
C LEU A 89 0.33 14.17 -14.08
N LYS A 90 0.72 14.71 -12.91
CA LYS A 90 1.42 16.01 -12.86
C LYS A 90 2.71 15.96 -13.67
N SER A 91 3.52 14.93 -13.47
CA SER A 91 4.80 14.75 -14.17
C SER A 91 4.59 14.58 -15.68
N GLU A 92 3.55 13.87 -16.10
CA GLU A 92 3.16 13.74 -17.50
C GLU A 92 2.80 15.09 -18.12
N ILE A 93 2.00 15.90 -17.43
CA ILE A 93 1.59 17.24 -17.90
C ILE A 93 2.78 18.20 -17.96
N ASP A 94 3.64 18.21 -16.95
CA ASP A 94 4.87 19.01 -16.94
C ASP A 94 5.77 18.64 -18.13
N SER A 95 5.87 17.34 -18.45
CA SER A 95 6.61 16.84 -19.62
C SER A 95 6.00 17.30 -20.95
N ILE A 96 4.66 17.32 -21.07
CA ILE A 96 3.96 17.85 -22.25
C ILE A 96 4.33 19.31 -22.47
N PHE A 97 4.30 20.16 -21.43
CA PHE A 97 4.66 21.57 -21.58
C PHE A 97 6.15 21.77 -21.87
N ALA A 98 7.03 21.01 -21.22
CA ALA A 98 8.48 21.08 -21.43
C ALA A 98 8.90 20.65 -22.85
N SER A 99 8.22 19.65 -23.43
CA SER A 99 8.51 19.16 -24.78
C SER A 99 7.90 20.03 -25.89
N ASN A 100 6.86 20.83 -25.58
CA ASN A 100 6.09 21.59 -26.57
C ASN A 100 6.19 23.12 -26.42
N ILE A 101 7.28 23.63 -25.84
CA ILE A 101 7.49 25.09 -25.62
C ILE A 101 7.27 25.92 -26.90
N ILE A 102 7.63 25.38 -28.07
CA ILE A 102 7.56 26.09 -29.36
C ILE A 102 6.18 25.92 -30.03
N THR A 103 5.44 24.86 -29.70
CA THR A 103 4.22 24.44 -30.40
C THR A 103 3.05 24.23 -29.43
N PRO A 104 2.39 25.32 -28.99
CA PRO A 104 1.23 25.24 -28.09
C PRO A 104 0.08 24.38 -28.63
N ALA A 105 -0.08 24.31 -29.95
CA ALA A 105 -1.10 23.47 -30.58
C ALA A 105 -0.88 21.97 -30.34
N LYS A 106 0.39 21.53 -30.26
CA LYS A 106 0.70 20.13 -29.95
C LYS A 106 0.46 19.81 -28.48
N ALA A 107 0.86 20.71 -27.59
CA ALA A 107 0.52 20.60 -26.16
C ALA A 107 -1.00 20.50 -25.97
N LEU A 108 -1.79 21.31 -26.70
CA LEU A 108 -3.24 21.27 -26.65
C LEU A 108 -3.81 19.91 -27.06
N GLU A 109 -3.34 19.35 -28.17
CA GLU A 109 -3.77 18.03 -28.65
C GLU A 109 -3.50 16.93 -27.60
N ASP A 110 -2.37 17.01 -26.90
CA ASP A 110 -2.00 16.00 -25.91
C ASP A 110 -2.79 16.19 -24.59
N ILE A 111 -3.05 17.44 -24.17
CA ILE A 111 -3.96 17.73 -23.05
C ILE A 111 -5.40 17.31 -23.38
N ASP A 112 -5.85 17.50 -24.62
CA ASP A 112 -7.18 17.06 -25.08
C ASP A 112 -7.37 15.55 -24.91
N LYS A 113 -6.34 14.75 -25.22
CA LYS A 113 -6.39 13.29 -25.02
C LYS A 113 -6.57 12.94 -23.54
N ILE A 114 -5.80 13.57 -22.66
CA ILE A 114 -5.91 13.37 -21.21
C ILE A 114 -7.32 13.74 -20.73
N VAL A 115 -7.84 14.90 -21.12
CA VAL A 115 -9.20 15.35 -20.74
C VAL A 115 -10.26 14.34 -21.20
N ASN A 116 -10.18 13.87 -22.44
CA ASN A 116 -11.16 12.94 -22.99
C ASN A 116 -11.11 11.57 -22.30
N GLU A 117 -9.93 11.05 -21.96
CA GLU A 117 -9.81 9.80 -21.19
C GLU A 117 -10.34 9.98 -19.75
N ILE A 118 -10.06 11.10 -19.06
CA ILE A 118 -10.64 11.38 -17.75
C ILE A 118 -12.18 11.43 -17.80
N ILE A 119 -12.77 12.06 -18.81
CA ILE A 119 -14.23 12.10 -18.98
C ILE A 119 -14.80 10.69 -19.13
N LYS A 120 -14.17 9.86 -19.96
CA LYS A 120 -14.57 8.48 -20.20
C LYS A 120 -14.47 7.64 -18.94
N ILE A 121 -13.38 7.75 -18.19
CA ILE A 121 -13.16 7.07 -16.91
C ILE A 121 -14.20 7.51 -15.86
N GLN A 122 -14.41 8.82 -15.67
CA GLN A 122 -15.41 9.32 -14.72
C GLN A 122 -16.82 8.86 -15.07
N THR A 123 -17.16 8.84 -16.36
CA THR A 123 -18.45 8.32 -16.84
C THR A 123 -18.57 6.82 -16.56
N GLY A 124 -17.54 6.04 -16.86
CA GLY A 124 -17.50 4.60 -16.60
C GLY A 124 -17.64 4.26 -15.11
N ILE A 125 -16.90 4.96 -14.25
CA ILE A 125 -16.97 4.82 -12.78
C ILE A 125 -18.38 5.16 -12.28
N THR A 126 -18.94 6.29 -12.69
CA THR A 126 -20.28 6.73 -12.28
C THR A 126 -21.36 5.72 -12.67
N ASN A 127 -21.31 5.22 -13.90
CA ASN A 127 -22.24 4.19 -14.37
C ASN A 127 -22.06 2.87 -13.63
N THR A 128 -20.82 2.50 -13.30
CA THR A 128 -20.53 1.26 -12.56
C THR A 128 -21.06 1.34 -11.13
N ILE A 129 -20.82 2.44 -10.42
CA ILE A 129 -21.36 2.68 -9.08
C ILE A 129 -22.89 2.59 -9.10
N GLY A 130 -23.54 3.35 -9.98
CA GLY A 130 -25.01 3.32 -10.09
C GLY A 130 -25.55 1.93 -10.46
N GLY A 131 -24.82 1.18 -11.30
CA GLY A 131 -25.16 -0.20 -11.63
C GLY A 131 -25.08 -1.14 -10.43
N LEU A 132 -23.99 -1.08 -9.64
CA LEU A 132 -23.82 -1.88 -8.43
C LEU A 132 -24.87 -1.54 -7.37
N GLU A 133 -25.12 -0.25 -7.14
CA GLU A 133 -26.17 0.21 -6.23
C GLU A 133 -27.56 -0.26 -6.68
N SER A 134 -27.86 -0.26 -7.98
CA SER A 134 -29.15 -0.75 -8.51
C SER A 134 -29.36 -2.26 -8.28
N LEU A 135 -28.27 -3.01 -8.12
CA LEU A 135 -28.28 -4.44 -7.79
C LEU A 135 -28.27 -4.70 -6.28
N ASN A 136 -28.30 -3.65 -5.44
CA ASN A 136 -28.12 -3.71 -3.99
C ASN A 136 -26.76 -4.31 -3.58
N ILE A 137 -25.73 -4.08 -4.40
CA ILE A 137 -24.35 -4.43 -4.05
C ILE A 137 -23.76 -3.23 -3.31
N GLU A 138 -23.71 -3.34 -1.99
CA GLU A 138 -23.13 -2.30 -1.14
C GLU A 138 -21.60 -2.25 -1.29
N LYS A 139 -21.01 -1.09 -1.02
CA LYS A 139 -19.56 -0.96 -0.93
C LYS A 139 -19.08 -1.56 0.38
N GLU A 140 -17.91 -2.19 0.37
CA GLU A 140 -17.36 -2.79 1.57
C GLU A 140 -16.92 -1.71 2.58
N GLU A 141 -17.65 -1.52 3.67
CA GLU A 141 -17.24 -0.63 4.76
C GLU A 141 -16.48 -1.37 5.87
N LEU A 142 -15.69 -0.62 6.61
CA LEU A 142 -15.02 -1.10 7.82
C LEU A 142 -15.60 -0.29 8.98
N GLU A 143 -15.95 -0.96 10.07
CA GLU A 143 -16.56 -0.27 11.21
C GLU A 143 -15.55 0.73 11.82
N PRO A 144 -15.99 1.92 12.26
CA PRO A 144 -15.09 2.90 12.86
C PRO A 144 -14.29 2.30 14.03
N GLY A 145 -12.97 2.50 14.03
CA GLY A 145 -12.07 1.96 15.05
C GLY A 145 -11.72 0.48 14.89
N THR A 146 -12.22 -0.18 13.84
CA THR A 146 -11.79 -1.54 13.50
C THR A 146 -10.64 -1.52 12.49
N CYS A 147 -9.82 -2.55 12.52
CA CYS A 147 -8.71 -2.73 11.62
C CYS A 147 -8.86 -4.05 10.85
N GLU A 148 -8.49 -4.03 9.57
CA GLU A 148 -8.41 -5.20 8.72
C GLU A 148 -6.98 -5.37 8.18
N LEU A 149 -6.51 -6.61 8.17
CA LEU A 149 -5.30 -7.06 7.49
C LEU A 149 -5.70 -7.73 6.18
N GLY A 150 -5.25 -7.20 5.06
CA GLY A 150 -5.23 -7.87 3.77
C GLY A 150 -3.96 -8.70 3.62
N TYR A 151 -4.09 -9.96 3.24
CA TYR A 151 -2.97 -10.89 3.03
C TYR A 151 -3.13 -11.60 1.70
N THR A 152 -2.29 -11.24 0.72
CA THR A 152 -2.30 -11.79 -0.64
C THR A 152 -1.31 -12.93 -0.76
N ILE A 153 -1.80 -14.10 -1.19
CA ILE A 153 -1.03 -15.32 -1.42
C ILE A 153 -0.79 -15.50 -2.93
N PRO A 154 0.47 -15.43 -3.41
CA PRO A 154 0.76 -15.61 -4.82
C PRO A 154 0.37 -17.01 -5.29
N ARG A 155 -0.42 -17.10 -6.36
CA ARG A 155 -0.84 -18.39 -6.94
C ARG A 155 0.33 -19.31 -7.29
N LYS A 156 1.41 -18.73 -7.78
CA LYS A 156 2.65 -19.44 -8.13
C LYS A 156 3.29 -20.11 -6.91
N TYR A 157 3.18 -19.50 -5.73
CA TYR A 157 3.75 -20.02 -4.50
C TYR A 157 3.03 -21.30 -4.05
N ILE A 158 1.69 -21.34 -4.15
CA ILE A 158 0.88 -22.49 -3.73
C ILE A 158 0.48 -23.45 -4.85
N ASP A 159 0.92 -23.21 -6.09
CA ASP A 159 0.58 -24.00 -7.29
C ASP A 159 -0.93 -24.26 -7.46
N ASN A 160 -1.76 -23.31 -7.03
CA ASN A 160 -3.23 -23.42 -6.96
C ASN A 160 -3.76 -24.66 -6.23
N LYS A 161 -3.00 -25.25 -5.30
CA LYS A 161 -3.41 -26.42 -4.52
C LYS A 161 -4.13 -26.01 -3.25
N LEU A 162 -5.30 -26.60 -3.00
CA LEU A 162 -6.09 -26.32 -1.80
C LEU A 162 -5.35 -26.68 -0.50
N VAL A 163 -4.56 -27.75 -0.51
CA VAL A 163 -3.75 -28.15 0.65
C VAL A 163 -2.72 -27.08 1.00
N GLU A 164 -2.06 -26.51 -0.01
CA GLU A 164 -1.07 -25.44 0.20
C GLU A 164 -1.74 -24.14 0.65
N LEU A 165 -2.92 -23.81 0.10
CA LEU A 165 -3.71 -22.68 0.60
C LEU A 165 -4.07 -22.84 2.08
N LYS A 166 -4.51 -24.04 2.50
CA LYS A 166 -4.81 -24.35 3.90
C LYS A 166 -3.56 -24.18 4.79
N ASN A 167 -2.41 -24.65 4.32
CA ASN A 167 -1.15 -24.53 5.05
C ASN A 167 -0.82 -23.04 5.26
N GLU A 168 -0.89 -22.21 4.23
CA GLU A 168 -0.61 -20.78 4.36
C GLU A 168 -1.60 -20.02 5.25
N ILE A 169 -2.88 -20.39 5.25
CA ILE A 169 -3.85 -19.84 6.21
C ILE A 169 -3.47 -20.21 7.66
N SER A 170 -2.97 -21.42 7.86
CA SER A 170 -2.52 -21.88 9.19
C SER A 170 -1.28 -21.11 9.65
N GLU A 171 -0.37 -20.84 8.72
CA GLU A 171 0.84 -20.04 8.96
C GLU A 171 0.51 -18.57 9.28
N LEU A 172 -0.43 -17.96 8.54
CA LEU A 172 -0.93 -16.63 8.86
C LEU A 172 -1.54 -16.60 10.27
N ASN A 173 -2.37 -17.59 10.62
CA ASN A 173 -2.98 -17.67 11.94
C ASN A 173 -1.91 -17.82 13.05
N PHE A 174 -0.84 -18.58 12.82
CA PHE A 174 0.28 -18.65 13.75
C PHE A 174 0.96 -17.29 13.94
N ILE A 175 1.27 -16.59 12.83
CA ILE A 175 1.90 -15.27 12.87
C ILE A 175 1.04 -14.31 13.72
N LEU A 176 -0.26 -14.20 13.41
CA LEU A 176 -1.15 -13.27 14.10
C LEU A 176 -1.34 -13.62 15.58
N ASN A 177 -1.38 -14.90 15.93
CA ASN A 177 -1.44 -15.31 17.33
C ASN A 177 -0.19 -14.91 18.13
N MET A 178 1.01 -15.00 17.54
CA MET A 178 2.24 -14.56 18.23
C MET A 178 2.23 -13.04 18.49
N PHE A 179 1.78 -12.24 17.53
CA PHE A 179 1.60 -10.80 17.75
C PHE A 179 0.51 -10.51 18.79
N THR A 180 -0.61 -11.22 18.73
CA THR A 180 -1.74 -11.02 19.65
C THR A 180 -1.33 -11.36 21.08
N GLU A 181 -0.62 -12.46 21.27
CA GLU A 181 -0.14 -12.86 22.59
C GLU A 181 0.92 -11.89 23.12
N ALA A 182 1.86 -11.46 22.29
CA ALA A 182 2.87 -10.48 22.67
C ALA A 182 2.27 -9.15 23.13
N VAL A 183 1.18 -8.73 22.49
CA VAL A 183 0.55 -7.42 22.75
C VAL A 183 -0.51 -7.47 23.85
N THR A 184 -1.30 -8.55 23.91
CA THR A 184 -2.47 -8.64 24.79
C THR A 184 -2.32 -9.64 25.94
N GLY A 185 -1.26 -10.45 25.93
CA GLY A 185 -1.03 -11.53 26.90
C GLY A 185 -1.84 -12.80 26.67
N LYS A 186 -2.67 -12.85 25.63
CA LYS A 186 -3.54 -14.00 25.30
C LYS A 186 -3.60 -14.23 23.79
N THR A 187 -3.98 -15.43 23.40
CA THR A 187 -4.33 -15.75 22.01
C THR A 187 -5.77 -15.36 21.70
N GLU A 188 -6.08 -15.10 20.44
CA GLU A 188 -7.44 -14.77 19.99
C GLU A 188 -7.79 -15.49 18.69
N ASP A 189 -9.07 -15.82 18.53
CA ASP A 189 -9.58 -16.36 17.27
C ASP A 189 -9.81 -15.22 16.28
N HIS A 190 -8.96 -15.17 15.25
CA HIS A 190 -9.03 -14.15 14.22
C HIS A 190 -10.19 -14.40 13.25
N LYS A 191 -11.09 -13.42 13.10
CA LYS A 191 -12.24 -13.52 12.21
C LYS A 191 -11.83 -13.19 10.78
N VAL A 192 -12.10 -14.11 9.86
CA VAL A 192 -12.03 -13.85 8.42
C VAL A 192 -13.24 -13.01 8.02
N LYS A 193 -12.99 -11.81 7.48
CA LYS A 193 -14.01 -10.91 6.96
C LYS A 193 -14.45 -11.33 5.56
N THR A 194 -13.47 -11.47 4.66
CA THR A 194 -13.69 -11.74 3.24
C THR A 194 -12.54 -12.58 2.67
N ILE A 195 -12.86 -13.42 1.69
CA ILE A 195 -11.88 -14.14 0.86
C ILE A 195 -12.13 -13.77 -0.59
N SER A 196 -11.09 -13.34 -1.29
CA SER A 196 -11.12 -13.18 -2.75
C SER A 196 -10.52 -14.41 -3.42
N SER A 197 -11.16 -14.84 -4.50
CA SER A 197 -10.75 -16.02 -5.27
C SER A 197 -9.93 -15.69 -6.52
N SER A 198 -9.91 -14.43 -6.99
CA SER A 198 -9.15 -14.04 -8.19
C SER A 198 -7.65 -13.94 -7.92
N GLU A 199 -7.30 -13.21 -6.88
CA GLU A 199 -6.04 -13.31 -6.14
C GLU A 199 -6.39 -13.91 -4.80
N PHE A 200 -5.68 -14.96 -4.34
CA PHE A 200 -5.95 -15.61 -3.04
C PHE A 200 -5.66 -14.63 -1.90
N LEU A 201 -6.66 -13.81 -1.60
CA LEU A 201 -6.55 -12.67 -0.70
C LEU A 201 -7.51 -12.87 0.46
N LEU A 202 -6.96 -12.83 1.66
CA LEU A 202 -7.66 -12.98 2.92
C LEU A 202 -7.72 -11.63 3.62
N TYR A 203 -8.92 -11.24 4.05
CA TYR A 203 -9.11 -10.10 4.93
C TYR A 203 -9.44 -10.59 6.34
N VAL A 204 -8.64 -10.21 7.32
CA VAL A 204 -8.75 -10.65 8.70
C VAL A 204 -8.93 -9.44 9.62
N ILE A 205 -9.90 -9.51 10.53
CA ILE A 205 -10.12 -8.43 11.51
C ILE A 205 -9.08 -8.52 12.62
N LEU A 206 -8.44 -7.39 12.93
CA LEU A 206 -7.46 -7.24 14.01
C LEU A 206 -7.88 -6.17 15.01
N GLY A 207 -7.50 -6.38 16.28
CA GLY A 207 -7.55 -5.32 17.29
C GLY A 207 -6.50 -4.23 17.03
N LEU A 208 -6.77 -2.99 17.46
CA LEU A 208 -5.91 -1.83 17.17
C LEU A 208 -4.46 -2.02 17.63
N GLN A 209 -4.23 -2.56 18.84
CA GLN A 209 -2.88 -2.75 19.35
C GLN A 209 -2.10 -3.79 18.52
N VAL A 210 -2.76 -4.89 18.13
CA VAL A 210 -2.16 -5.94 17.29
C VAL A 210 -1.86 -5.39 15.90
N ALA A 211 -2.81 -4.64 15.31
CA ALA A 211 -2.62 -3.99 14.02
C ALA A 211 -1.46 -3.00 14.02
N ASP A 212 -1.31 -2.21 15.08
CA ASP A 212 -0.18 -1.27 15.22
C ASP A 212 1.15 -2.02 15.24
N ALA A 213 1.28 -3.06 16.06
CA ALA A 213 2.49 -3.89 16.14
C ALA A 213 2.81 -4.57 14.80
N VAL A 214 1.81 -5.20 14.15
CA VAL A 214 1.99 -5.85 12.84
C VAL A 214 2.36 -4.84 11.77
N SER A 215 1.75 -3.65 11.75
CA SER A 215 2.02 -2.62 10.74
C SER A 215 3.45 -2.08 10.83
N LYS A 216 3.91 -1.74 12.03
CA LYS A 216 5.28 -1.28 12.27
C LYS A 216 6.31 -2.36 11.96
N ALA A 217 6.04 -3.61 12.35
CA ALA A 217 6.93 -4.73 12.04
C ALA A 217 7.04 -4.97 10.53
N THR A 218 5.91 -4.97 9.83
CA THR A 218 5.84 -5.16 8.37
C THR A 218 6.58 -4.02 7.64
N GLU A 219 6.33 -2.77 8.02
CA GLU A 219 7.03 -1.59 7.48
C GLU A 219 8.55 -1.73 7.62
N ARG A 220 9.03 -2.12 8.82
CA ARG A 220 10.47 -2.26 9.08
C ARG A 220 11.09 -3.41 8.31
N ILE A 221 10.41 -4.55 8.21
CA ILE A 221 10.83 -5.69 7.38
C ILE A 221 10.94 -5.24 5.92
N LEU A 222 9.93 -4.56 5.37
CA LEU A 222 9.95 -4.09 3.99
C LEU A 222 11.10 -3.09 3.74
N ASN A 223 11.32 -2.16 4.66
CA ASN A 223 12.41 -1.19 4.54
C ASN A 223 13.79 -1.85 4.52
N HIS A 224 14.02 -2.86 5.37
CA HIS A 224 15.27 -3.63 5.35
C HIS A 224 15.36 -4.55 4.13
N TYR A 225 14.23 -5.09 3.67
CA TYR A 225 14.18 -5.89 2.47
C TYR A 225 14.57 -5.09 1.23
N LYS A 226 14.09 -3.84 1.09
CA LYS A 226 14.52 -2.90 0.03
C LYS A 226 16.05 -2.70 0.03
N GLN A 227 16.66 -2.52 1.21
CA GLN A 227 18.11 -2.41 1.34
C GLN A 227 18.84 -3.69 0.91
N ILE A 228 18.32 -4.86 1.30
CA ILE A 228 18.88 -6.16 0.90
C ILE A 228 18.78 -6.37 -0.62
N LEU A 229 17.65 -5.99 -1.22
CA LEU A 229 17.47 -6.02 -2.68
C LEU A 229 18.50 -5.14 -3.38
N GLU A 230 18.71 -3.92 -2.92
CA GLU A 230 19.71 -3.01 -3.46
C GLU A 230 21.12 -3.62 -3.39
N ILE A 231 21.50 -4.19 -2.24
CA ILE A 231 22.78 -4.90 -2.05
C ILE A 231 22.91 -6.05 -3.07
N LYS A 232 21.86 -6.82 -3.32
CA LYS A 232 21.89 -7.92 -4.30
C LYS A 232 21.93 -7.44 -5.74
N VAL A 233 21.23 -6.37 -6.10
CA VAL A 233 21.34 -5.75 -7.42
C VAL A 233 22.77 -5.29 -7.67
N LEU A 234 23.39 -4.61 -6.71
CA LEU A 234 24.79 -4.17 -6.81
C LEU A 234 25.75 -5.36 -6.94
N ARG A 235 25.54 -6.44 -6.18
CA ARG A 235 26.32 -7.67 -6.32
C ARG A 235 26.18 -8.29 -7.71
N ASN A 236 24.96 -8.37 -8.24
CA ASN A 236 24.73 -8.94 -9.57
C ASN A 236 25.43 -8.11 -10.65
N GLN A 237 25.41 -6.77 -10.53
CA GLN A 237 26.17 -5.89 -11.40
C GLN A 237 27.69 -6.11 -11.31
N LEU A 238 28.22 -6.45 -10.12
CA LEU A 238 29.63 -6.84 -9.98
C LEU A 238 29.93 -8.17 -10.67
N ALA A 239 29.05 -9.16 -10.53
CA ALA A 239 29.18 -10.45 -11.19
C ALA A 239 29.14 -10.31 -12.72
N GLU A 240 28.24 -9.49 -13.25
CA GLU A 240 28.17 -9.14 -14.68
C GLU A 240 29.43 -8.46 -15.19
N LYS A 241 30.13 -7.71 -14.32
CA LYS A 241 31.44 -7.11 -14.60
C LYS A 241 32.62 -8.07 -14.40
N GLY A 242 32.37 -9.35 -14.14
CA GLY A 242 33.38 -10.40 -14.05
C GLY A 242 33.99 -10.59 -12.66
N VAL A 243 33.42 -10.00 -11.60
CA VAL A 243 33.89 -10.24 -10.22
C VAL A 243 33.50 -11.66 -9.80
N PRO A 244 34.45 -12.52 -9.39
CA PRO A 244 34.15 -13.90 -9.01
C PRO A 244 33.20 -13.99 -7.81
N ALA A 245 32.31 -15.00 -7.81
CA ALA A 245 31.32 -15.21 -6.75
C ALA A 245 31.96 -15.34 -5.34
N LYS A 246 33.18 -15.91 -5.24
CA LYS A 246 33.86 -16.04 -3.94
C LYS A 246 34.14 -14.67 -3.30
N GLU A 247 34.42 -13.65 -4.11
CA GLU A 247 34.75 -12.30 -3.65
C GLU A 247 33.49 -11.52 -3.22
N THR A 248 32.31 -11.98 -3.62
CA THR A 248 31.01 -11.37 -3.24
C THR A 248 30.22 -12.20 -2.22
N ALA A 249 30.73 -13.36 -1.79
CA ALA A 249 30.04 -14.24 -0.84
C ALA A 249 29.85 -13.59 0.56
N SER A 250 30.79 -12.76 0.99
CA SER A 250 30.69 -12.02 2.26
C SER A 250 29.53 -11.00 2.24
N VAL A 251 29.25 -10.41 1.07
CA VAL A 251 28.14 -9.46 0.87
C VAL A 251 26.80 -10.18 1.05
N GLU A 252 26.67 -11.40 0.53
CA GLU A 252 25.47 -12.23 0.70
C GLU A 252 25.25 -12.63 2.15
N LYS A 253 26.31 -13.05 2.84
CA LYS A 253 26.23 -13.38 4.28
C LYS A 253 25.85 -12.16 5.12
N TYR A 254 26.40 -10.98 4.79
CA TYR A 254 26.05 -9.73 5.45
C TYR A 254 24.56 -9.37 5.25
N ALA A 255 24.06 -9.46 4.01
CA ALA A 255 22.67 -9.18 3.70
C ALA A 255 21.68 -10.07 4.48
N ASN A 256 21.94 -11.38 4.57
CA ASN A 256 21.08 -12.29 5.35
C ASN A 256 21.14 -12.00 6.86
N GLY A 257 22.33 -11.66 7.38
CA GLY A 257 22.51 -11.29 8.79
C GLY A 257 21.81 -9.98 9.17
N LEU A 258 21.64 -9.05 8.23
CA LEU A 258 20.92 -7.79 8.47
C LEU A 258 19.45 -8.03 8.84
N MET A 259 18.73 -8.85 8.05
CA MET A 259 17.32 -9.13 8.32
C MET A 259 17.13 -9.89 9.63
N GLU A 260 17.96 -10.91 9.90
CA GLU A 260 17.86 -11.67 11.15
C GLU A 260 18.11 -10.79 12.38
N THR A 261 19.09 -9.87 12.31
CA THR A 261 19.39 -8.94 13.40
C THR A 261 18.23 -7.97 13.62
N GLU A 262 17.65 -7.45 12.54
CA GLU A 262 16.51 -6.53 12.65
C GLU A 262 15.26 -7.23 13.19
N ILE A 263 14.98 -8.47 12.78
CA ILE A 263 13.85 -9.25 13.30
C ILE A 263 13.98 -9.46 14.81
N LYS A 264 15.17 -9.84 15.30
CA LYS A 264 15.44 -9.97 16.74
C LYS A 264 15.20 -8.67 17.49
N LYS A 265 15.56 -7.54 16.87
CA LYS A 265 15.32 -6.21 17.44
C LYS A 265 13.82 -5.88 17.48
N ILE A 266 13.08 -6.10 16.38
CA ILE A 266 11.63 -5.90 16.31
C ILE A 266 10.92 -6.72 17.38
N ALA A 267 11.23 -8.02 17.49
CA ALA A 267 10.59 -8.91 18.46
C ALA A 267 10.80 -8.43 19.90
N LYS A 268 12.05 -8.08 20.23
CA LYS A 268 12.40 -7.57 21.54
C LYS A 268 11.69 -6.26 21.87
N GLU A 269 11.64 -5.32 20.93
CA GLU A 269 10.97 -4.02 21.12
C GLU A 269 9.48 -4.20 21.36
N ILE A 270 8.78 -5.03 20.59
CA ILE A 270 7.34 -5.33 20.80
C ILE A 270 7.13 -5.91 22.20
N ILE A 271 7.98 -6.84 22.61
CA ILE A 271 7.89 -7.50 23.91
C ILE A 271 8.20 -6.55 25.07
N ASP A 272 9.18 -5.67 24.92
CA ASP A 272 9.53 -4.66 25.93
C ASP A 272 8.47 -3.55 26.05
N GLU A 273 7.77 -3.22 24.96
CA GLU A 273 6.71 -2.21 24.94
C GLU A 273 5.37 -2.72 25.52
N HIS A 274 5.01 -3.97 25.26
CA HIS A 274 3.65 -4.45 25.54
C HIS A 274 3.56 -5.55 26.61
N TYR A 275 4.60 -6.37 26.79
CA TYR A 275 4.50 -7.59 27.61
C TYR A 275 5.07 -7.39 29.02
N ASN A 276 4.19 -7.41 30.03
CA ASN A 276 4.53 -7.09 31.42
C ASN A 276 4.55 -8.30 32.38
N GLU A 277 4.41 -9.54 31.89
CA GLU A 277 4.27 -10.72 32.75
C GLU A 277 5.62 -11.43 33.09
N GLU A 278 5.55 -12.65 33.63
CA GLU A 278 6.71 -13.41 34.12
C GLU A 278 7.81 -13.62 33.06
N LYS A 279 9.07 -13.52 33.50
CA LYS A 279 10.27 -13.63 32.65
C LYS A 279 10.35 -14.91 31.82
N GLY A 280 9.83 -16.03 32.35
CA GLY A 280 9.84 -17.32 31.65
C GLY A 280 8.98 -17.27 30.38
N ARG A 281 7.72 -16.83 30.52
CA ARG A 281 6.80 -16.70 29.39
C ARG A 281 7.25 -15.62 28.41
N LYS A 282 7.82 -14.52 28.91
CA LYS A 282 8.40 -13.45 28.08
C LYS A 282 9.40 -13.99 27.03
N ASN A 283 10.34 -14.85 27.44
CA ASN A 283 11.33 -15.44 26.54
C ASN A 283 10.70 -16.40 25.52
N GLU A 284 9.67 -17.15 25.90
CA GLU A 284 8.95 -18.05 24.98
C GLU A 284 8.23 -17.26 23.88
N ILE A 285 7.53 -16.19 24.26
CA ILE A 285 6.81 -15.34 23.30
C ILE A 285 7.81 -14.58 22.42
N GLU A 286 8.91 -14.06 22.96
CA GLU A 286 9.96 -13.42 22.15
C GLU A 286 10.51 -14.37 21.09
N ASN A 287 10.78 -15.63 21.45
CA ASN A 287 11.21 -16.66 20.50
C ASN A 287 10.12 -17.00 19.47
N GLY A 288 8.86 -17.12 19.90
CA GLY A 288 7.73 -17.33 19.00
C GLY A 288 7.54 -16.18 18.01
N LEU A 289 7.68 -14.95 18.47
CA LEU A 289 7.58 -13.73 17.67
C LEU A 289 8.73 -13.61 16.67
N ASN A 290 9.95 -13.99 17.05
CA ASN A 290 11.07 -14.12 16.11
C ASN A 290 10.74 -15.07 14.95
N ILE A 291 10.14 -16.23 15.24
CA ILE A 291 9.74 -17.19 14.21
C ILE A 291 8.62 -16.61 13.33
N ALA A 292 7.61 -15.96 13.93
CA ALA A 292 6.53 -15.33 13.20
C ALA A 292 7.03 -14.22 12.25
N LEU A 293 7.98 -13.40 12.71
CA LEU A 293 8.61 -12.36 11.90
C LEU A 293 9.48 -12.93 10.78
N ASN A 294 10.24 -14.00 11.04
CA ASN A 294 10.99 -14.73 10.00
C ASN A 294 10.05 -15.25 8.91
N LYS A 295 8.95 -15.89 9.32
CA LYS A 295 7.90 -16.37 8.42
C LYS A 295 7.35 -15.25 7.56
N LEU A 296 6.98 -14.12 8.17
CA LEU A 296 6.46 -12.94 7.49
C LEU A 296 7.47 -12.38 6.47
N ALA A 297 8.74 -12.24 6.86
CA ALA A 297 9.80 -11.74 5.99
C ALA A 297 10.06 -12.66 4.78
N ASN A 298 10.12 -13.98 4.99
CA ASN A 298 10.25 -14.94 3.90
C ASN A 298 9.05 -14.88 2.95
N ARG A 299 7.82 -14.69 3.46
CA ARG A 299 6.61 -14.55 2.63
C ARG A 299 6.66 -13.29 1.77
N ILE A 300 7.02 -12.15 2.35
CA ILE A 300 7.25 -10.90 1.60
C ILE A 300 8.25 -11.11 0.46
N ASP A 301 9.37 -11.77 0.75
CA ASP A 301 10.40 -12.10 -0.25
C ASP A 301 9.93 -13.08 -1.33
N ASN A 302 8.93 -13.92 -1.02
CA ASN A 302 8.26 -14.80 -1.99
C ASN A 302 7.08 -14.12 -2.72
N GLY A 303 6.94 -12.80 -2.59
CA GLY A 303 5.96 -12.00 -3.33
C GLY A 303 4.59 -11.91 -2.66
N PHE A 304 4.45 -12.32 -1.40
CA PHE A 304 3.23 -12.06 -0.65
C PHE A 304 3.08 -10.56 -0.40
N SER A 305 1.84 -10.07 -0.44
CA SER A 305 1.51 -8.69 -0.10
C SER A 305 0.75 -8.65 1.21
N VAL A 306 1.09 -7.68 2.04
CA VAL A 306 0.44 -7.41 3.32
C VAL A 306 -0.07 -5.98 3.26
N GLU A 307 -1.34 -5.79 3.56
CA GLU A 307 -1.96 -4.47 3.64
C GLU A 307 -2.69 -4.33 4.96
N ILE A 308 -2.64 -3.15 5.56
CA ILE A 308 -3.35 -2.88 6.80
C ILE A 308 -4.17 -1.63 6.60
N ARG A 309 -5.46 -1.73 6.93
CA ARG A 309 -6.40 -0.61 6.87
C ARG A 309 -7.05 -0.46 8.23
N VAL A 310 -7.20 0.78 8.68
CA VAL A 310 -7.94 1.13 9.87
C VAL A 310 -8.91 2.27 9.57
N GLU A 311 -10.15 2.15 10.06
CA GLU A 311 -11.14 3.21 9.92
C GLU A 311 -11.03 4.18 11.11
N PRO A 312 -10.97 5.51 10.89
CA PRO A 312 -10.91 6.48 11.97
C PRO A 312 -12.15 6.41 12.87
N LEU A 313 -11.96 6.73 14.15
CA LEU A 313 -13.07 6.90 15.08
C LEU A 313 -13.92 8.12 14.71
N PRO A 314 -15.25 8.07 14.92
CA PRO A 314 -16.10 9.23 14.74
C PRO A 314 -15.69 10.33 15.72
N LYS A 315 -15.81 11.59 15.30
CA LYS A 315 -15.59 12.71 16.21
C LYS A 315 -16.54 12.59 17.42
N PRO A 316 -16.04 12.75 18.65
CA PRO A 316 -16.85 12.65 19.84
C PRO A 316 -17.93 13.74 19.81
N LYS A 317 -19.12 13.41 20.32
CA LYS A 317 -20.25 14.35 20.37
C LYS A 317 -20.07 15.44 21.44
N THR A 318 -19.18 15.21 22.40
CA THR A 318 -18.84 16.10 23.51
C THR A 318 -17.35 16.45 23.46
N GLU A 319 -16.98 17.61 24.02
CA GLU A 319 -15.57 18.00 24.14
C GLU A 319 -14.80 17.14 25.16
N ASP A 320 -15.50 16.48 26.09
CA ASP A 320 -14.91 15.51 27.01
C ASP A 320 -14.58 14.22 26.27
N LYS A 321 -13.29 14.02 26.01
CA LYS A 321 -12.72 12.78 25.48
C LYS A 321 -12.16 11.97 26.64
N ASP A 322 -12.52 10.69 26.70
CA ASP A 322 -11.88 9.79 27.65
C ASP A 322 -10.46 9.41 27.20
N GLU A 323 -9.63 8.96 28.15
CA GLU A 323 -8.24 8.56 27.89
C GLU A 323 -8.17 7.41 26.86
N GLN A 324 -9.18 6.54 26.83
CA GLN A 324 -9.26 5.41 25.90
C GLN A 324 -9.46 5.89 24.45
N TYR A 325 -10.28 6.90 24.21
CA TYR A 325 -10.51 7.50 22.91
C TYR A 325 -9.23 8.11 22.36
N GLU A 326 -8.50 8.89 23.16
CA GLU A 326 -7.23 9.47 22.73
C GLU A 326 -6.18 8.40 22.44
N SER A 327 -6.06 7.38 23.31
CA SER A 327 -5.18 6.23 23.07
C SER A 327 -5.51 5.51 21.76
N ASN A 328 -6.79 5.25 21.48
CA ASN A 328 -7.21 4.63 20.22
C ASN A 328 -6.91 5.54 19.01
N VAL A 329 -7.10 6.85 19.14
CA VAL A 329 -6.75 7.82 18.06
C VAL A 329 -5.26 7.82 17.77
N GLU A 330 -4.41 7.72 18.79
CA GLU A 330 -2.96 7.61 18.62
C GLU A 330 -2.57 6.32 17.90
N LEU A 331 -3.16 5.17 18.29
CA LEU A 331 -2.96 3.89 17.60
C LEU A 331 -3.40 3.97 16.14
N ILE A 332 -4.58 4.53 15.86
CA ILE A 332 -5.09 4.70 14.48
C ILE A 332 -4.13 5.53 13.64
N LYS A 333 -3.64 6.66 14.16
CA LYS A 333 -2.67 7.51 13.44
C LYS A 333 -1.36 6.78 13.20
N SER A 334 -0.90 6.00 14.18
CA SER A 334 0.31 5.20 14.09
C SER A 334 0.18 4.12 13.01
N ILE A 335 -0.91 3.34 13.02
CA ILE A 335 -1.24 2.35 11.98
C ILE A 335 -1.31 3.00 10.61
N GLN A 336 -2.02 4.12 10.46
CA GLN A 336 -2.14 4.82 9.17
C GLN A 336 -0.77 5.26 8.65
N LYS A 337 0.09 5.78 9.54
CA LYS A 337 1.45 6.19 9.17
C LYS A 337 2.27 5.00 8.67
N SER A 338 2.28 3.88 9.42
CA SER A 338 3.04 2.69 9.04
C SER A 338 2.47 2.04 7.78
N ALA A 339 1.14 1.92 7.68
CA ALA A 339 0.46 1.36 6.50
C ALA A 339 0.77 2.13 5.21
N ASN A 340 0.90 3.46 5.27
CA ASN A 340 1.29 4.27 4.10
C ASN A 340 2.72 4.00 3.62
N ASN A 341 3.58 3.43 4.46
CA ASN A 341 4.97 3.09 4.13
C ASN A 341 5.15 1.61 3.75
N ILE A 342 4.08 0.81 3.83
CA ILE A 342 4.04 -0.58 3.37
C ILE A 342 3.81 -0.55 1.86
N ASP A 343 4.92 -0.49 1.12
CA ASP A 343 4.89 -0.55 -0.35
C ASP A 343 4.85 -2.00 -0.83
N TYR A 344 4.19 -2.20 -1.97
CA TYR A 344 4.31 -3.42 -2.73
C TYR A 344 5.67 -3.45 -3.41
N ILE A 345 6.38 -4.55 -3.20
CA ILE A 345 7.67 -4.77 -3.83
C ILE A 345 7.46 -5.91 -4.83
N GLU A 346 7.55 -5.59 -6.12
CA GLU A 346 7.60 -6.62 -7.16
C GLU A 346 8.86 -7.46 -6.94
N ALA A 347 8.69 -8.63 -6.32
CA ALA A 347 9.76 -9.60 -6.16
C ALA A 347 10.12 -10.21 -7.53
N LYS A 348 10.97 -9.51 -8.29
CA LYS A 348 11.54 -10.03 -9.54
C LYS A 348 12.71 -10.95 -9.22
N GLY A 349 12.48 -12.26 -9.35
CA GLY A 349 13.54 -13.26 -9.29
C GLY A 349 13.23 -14.41 -8.35
N LYS A 350 14.30 -15.04 -7.83
CA LYS A 350 14.19 -16.09 -6.80
C LYS A 350 14.23 -15.43 -5.42
N ALA A 351 13.54 -16.04 -4.46
CA ALA A 351 13.63 -15.70 -3.05
C ALA A 351 15.09 -15.55 -2.60
N ILE A 352 15.33 -14.50 -1.85
CA ILE A 352 16.61 -14.00 -1.39
C ILE A 352 16.86 -14.39 0.06
N LEU A 353 15.82 -14.38 0.88
CA LEU A 353 15.86 -14.67 2.29
C LEU A 353 15.74 -16.19 2.53
N GLN A 354 16.45 -16.65 3.55
CA GLN A 354 16.43 -18.04 4.01
C GLN A 354 16.45 -18.04 5.54
N LEU A 355 15.44 -17.40 6.12
CA LEU A 355 15.34 -17.26 7.58
C LEU A 355 14.72 -18.52 8.20
N PRO A 356 15.11 -18.90 9.43
CA PRO A 356 14.58 -20.09 10.08
C PRO A 356 13.11 -19.91 10.48
N GLU A 357 12.23 -20.77 9.97
CA GLU A 357 10.78 -20.74 10.24
C GLU A 357 10.32 -21.73 11.32
N SER A 358 11.25 -22.46 11.93
CA SER A 358 10.98 -23.39 13.01
C SER A 358 12.13 -23.39 14.00
N VAL A 359 11.86 -23.69 15.26
CA VAL A 359 12.94 -24.01 16.21
C VAL A 359 13.65 -25.24 15.66
N GLU A 360 14.91 -25.11 15.25
CA GLU A 360 15.72 -26.28 14.94
C GLU A 360 15.72 -27.17 16.19
N LYS A 361 15.16 -28.37 16.06
CA LYS A 361 15.33 -29.41 17.08
C LYS A 361 16.79 -29.84 17.02
N ASN A 362 17.64 -29.14 17.77
CA ASN A 362 18.98 -29.62 18.08
C ASN A 362 18.92 -30.88 18.95
#